data_AF-V4UC30-F1
#
_entry.id   AF-V4UC30-F1
#
_cell.length_a   1.000
_cell.length_b   1.000
_cell.length_c   1.000
_cell.angle_alpha   90.00
_cell.angle_beta   90.00
_cell.angle_gamma   90.00
#
_symmetry.space_group_name_H-M   'P 1'
#
loop_
_entity.id
_entity.type
_entity.pdbx_description
1 polymer ?
#
loop_
_entity_poly.entity_id
_entity_poly.type
_entity_poly.pdbx_seq_one_letter_code
_entity_poly.pdbx_strand_id
1 'polypeptide(L)'
;MRPADLMRAIVPVFPPSESHLVRDGYLRGERRPGELRCAPSEFFMLFDMNNDGLISFKEYIFFVTLLSIPESSFSVAFKMFDIDNNGEISKEEFKQVMALMRSHNRQGAFHRDGLRTGLNVKGPVENGGLVEYFFGEDGRARLQHEKFVQFMRNLYEEMLRLEFAHYDYKQRGTISAEDFALSMVASADMGHLNKLLNRVDQLKNERHLCDLRITFEEFKNFAELRRKLQPFCLALFSYGKVNGLLTRDDFQRAAYRVCGILLTDNVIDIIFQVFDSNRDGNLSLEEFVRVLHNRERDIAQPVETGILGFLNCCWNFTNNSSIGKFLC
;
A
#
# COMPACT_ATOMS: atom_id res chain seq x y z
N MET A 1 -6.55 12.95 -13.26
CA MET A 1 -6.19 11.52 -13.40
C MET A 1 -7.37 10.67 -12.92
N ARG A 2 -7.58 9.45 -13.43
CA ARG A 2 -8.65 8.58 -12.90
C ARG A 2 -8.17 7.87 -11.62
N PRO A 3 -9.06 7.29 -10.78
CA PRO A 3 -8.66 6.52 -9.59
C PRO A 3 -7.67 5.38 -9.90
N ALA A 4 -7.85 4.72 -11.04
CA ALA A 4 -6.93 3.73 -11.58
C ALA A 4 -5.50 4.28 -11.80
N ASP A 5 -5.39 5.50 -12.36
CA ASP A 5 -4.10 6.15 -12.59
C ASP A 5 -3.44 6.57 -11.28
N LEU A 6 -4.26 6.98 -10.30
CA LEU A 6 -3.82 7.30 -8.95
C LEU A 6 -3.22 6.08 -8.24
N MET A 7 -3.93 4.94 -8.28
CA MET A 7 -3.43 3.70 -7.68
C MET A 7 -2.09 3.30 -8.29
N ARG A 8 -1.97 3.29 -9.62
CA ARG A 8 -0.70 2.93 -10.31
C ARG A 8 0.44 3.94 -10.06
N ALA A 9 0.14 5.18 -9.68
CA ALA A 9 1.15 6.16 -9.32
C ALA A 9 1.71 5.95 -7.90
N ILE A 10 0.97 5.25 -7.04
CA ILE A 10 1.30 5.06 -5.62
C ILE A 10 1.78 3.63 -5.34
N VAL A 11 1.11 2.65 -5.93
CA VAL A 11 1.35 1.23 -5.67
C VAL A 11 2.12 0.64 -6.83
N PRO A 12 3.33 0.09 -6.61
CA PRO A 12 4.03 -0.68 -7.61
C PRO A 12 3.20 -1.88 -8.05
N VAL A 13 2.93 -1.98 -9.34
CA VAL A 13 2.16 -3.09 -9.94
C VAL A 13 2.80 -3.53 -11.26
N PHE A 14 2.67 -4.82 -11.57
CA PHE A 14 2.97 -5.34 -12.91
C PHE A 14 1.73 -5.31 -13.78
N PRO A 15 1.87 -5.34 -15.12
CA PRO A 15 0.73 -5.57 -16.00
C PRO A 15 0.01 -6.87 -15.64
N PRO A 16 -1.33 -6.90 -15.68
CA PRO A 16 -2.09 -8.13 -15.44
C PRO A 16 -1.72 -9.19 -16.47
N SER A 17 -1.53 -10.44 -16.06
CA SER A 17 -1.07 -11.52 -16.94
C SER A 17 -2.08 -11.90 -18.01
N GLU A 18 -3.37 -11.69 -17.72
CA GLU A 18 -4.46 -11.89 -18.67
C GLU A 18 -4.67 -10.68 -19.61
N SER A 19 -3.86 -9.63 -19.48
CA SER A 19 -3.86 -8.47 -20.37
C SER A 19 -2.93 -8.70 -21.57
N HIS A 20 -3.40 -8.36 -22.76
CA HIS A 20 -2.59 -8.30 -23.99
C HIS A 20 -1.91 -6.93 -24.18
N LEU A 21 -2.06 -6.04 -23.20
CA LEU A 21 -1.52 -4.69 -23.21
C LEU A 21 -0.20 -4.67 -22.42
N VAL A 22 0.91 -4.49 -23.14
CA VAL A 22 2.26 -4.37 -22.55
C VAL A 22 2.39 -3.10 -21.70
N ARG A 23 1.55 -2.10 -21.96
CA ARG A 23 1.50 -0.84 -21.24
C ARG A 23 0.07 -0.29 -21.25
N ASP A 24 -0.39 0.19 -20.11
CA ASP A 24 -1.63 0.95 -20.00
C ASP A 24 -1.33 2.44 -20.21
N GLY A 25 -1.96 3.05 -21.21
CA GLY A 25 -1.74 4.44 -21.62
C GLY A 25 -1.27 4.58 -23.08
N TYR A 26 -1.37 5.80 -23.63
CA TYR A 26 -1.04 6.13 -25.02
C TYR A 26 -0.09 7.32 -25.09
N LEU A 27 0.86 7.31 -26.03
CA LEU A 27 1.59 8.52 -26.41
C LEU A 27 0.65 9.44 -27.22
N ARG A 28 0.90 10.76 -27.22
CA ARG A 28 0.14 11.70 -28.06
C ARG A 28 0.19 11.23 -29.52
N GLY A 29 -0.95 10.80 -30.07
CA GLY A 29 -1.09 10.32 -31.45
C GLY A 29 -1.42 8.83 -31.60
N GLU A 30 -1.36 8.03 -30.53
CA GLU A 30 -1.75 6.62 -30.56
C GLU A 30 -3.25 6.40 -30.23
N ARG A 31 -3.88 5.37 -30.82
CA ARG A 31 -5.26 4.96 -30.47
C ARG A 31 -5.26 4.26 -29.11
N ARG A 32 -6.16 4.68 -28.21
CA ARG A 32 -6.24 4.29 -26.80
C ARG A 32 -6.25 2.76 -26.59
N PRO A 33 -5.17 2.15 -26.07
CA PRO A 33 -5.21 0.82 -25.50
C PRO A 33 -5.51 0.94 -23.99
N GLY A 34 -6.50 0.20 -23.49
CA GLY A 34 -6.61 -0.07 -22.05
C GLY A 34 -7.20 1.03 -21.18
N GLU A 35 -8.52 1.23 -21.26
CA GLU A 35 -9.22 1.69 -20.06
C GLU A 35 -9.22 0.53 -19.06
N LEU A 36 -8.52 0.68 -17.92
CA LEU A 36 -8.88 -0.08 -16.73
C LEU A 36 -10.36 0.17 -16.47
N ARG A 37 -11.17 -0.87 -16.68
CA ARG A 37 -12.60 -0.85 -16.44
C ARG A 37 -12.85 -1.10 -14.95
N CYS A 38 -12.41 -0.17 -14.11
CA CYS A 38 -12.88 -0.10 -12.73
C CYS A 38 -14.19 0.69 -12.71
N ALA A 39 -15.16 0.24 -11.92
CA ALA A 39 -16.31 1.06 -11.58
C ALA A 39 -15.82 2.36 -10.92
N PRO A 40 -16.51 3.49 -11.12
CA PRO A 40 -16.23 4.72 -10.38
C PRO A 40 -16.26 4.40 -8.87
N SER A 41 -15.19 4.75 -8.16
CA SER A 41 -15.17 4.60 -6.71
C SER A 41 -15.79 5.84 -6.08
N GLU A 42 -16.93 5.65 -5.41
CA GLU A 42 -17.59 6.72 -4.65
C GLU A 42 -16.68 7.31 -3.58
N PHE A 43 -15.82 6.49 -2.99
CA PHE A 43 -14.85 6.96 -2.00
C PHE A 43 -13.76 7.84 -2.62
N PHE A 44 -13.29 7.54 -3.83
CA PHE A 44 -12.35 8.41 -4.54
C PHE A 44 -12.98 9.73 -5.00
N MET A 45 -14.30 9.76 -5.25
CA MET A 45 -15.00 11.00 -5.54
C MET A 45 -14.96 11.98 -4.34
N LEU A 46 -14.77 11.51 -3.10
CA LEU A 46 -14.55 12.41 -1.96
C LEU A 46 -13.28 13.27 -2.13
N PHE A 47 -12.30 12.78 -2.89
CA PHE A 47 -11.05 13.48 -3.20
C PHE A 47 -11.11 14.27 -4.50
N ASP A 48 -12.13 14.08 -5.32
CA ASP A 48 -12.48 14.95 -6.45
C ASP A 48 -13.19 16.19 -5.91
N MET A 49 -12.41 17.16 -5.46
CA MET A 49 -12.90 18.29 -4.69
C MET A 49 -13.64 19.31 -5.55
N ASN A 50 -13.34 19.37 -6.84
CA ASN A 50 -14.05 20.21 -7.81
C ASN A 50 -15.15 19.45 -8.57
N ASN A 51 -15.39 18.17 -8.27
CA ASN A 51 -16.40 17.31 -8.88
C ASN A 51 -16.32 17.28 -10.42
N ASP A 52 -15.10 17.35 -10.97
CA ASP A 52 -14.90 17.34 -12.43
C ASP A 52 -14.72 15.92 -13.01
N GLY A 53 -14.80 14.90 -12.15
CA GLY A 53 -14.62 13.48 -12.46
C GLY A 53 -13.16 13.07 -12.56
N LEU A 54 -12.20 13.96 -12.27
CA LEU A 54 -10.76 13.74 -12.39
C LEU A 54 -10.03 14.25 -11.15
N ILE A 55 -8.97 13.53 -10.79
CA ILE A 55 -8.10 13.94 -9.69
C ILE A 55 -7.04 14.89 -10.25
N SER A 56 -7.10 16.16 -9.88
CA SER A 56 -6.09 17.17 -10.13
C SER A 56 -4.79 16.86 -9.38
N PHE A 57 -3.69 17.49 -9.78
CA PHE A 57 -2.42 17.34 -9.08
C PHE A 57 -2.51 17.74 -7.59
N LYS A 58 -3.36 18.71 -7.26
CA LYS A 58 -3.50 19.19 -5.87
C LYS A 58 -4.20 18.16 -4.99
N GLU A 59 -5.25 17.54 -5.54
CA GLU A 59 -6.00 16.47 -4.88
C GLU A 59 -5.16 15.20 -4.74
N TYR A 60 -4.33 14.89 -5.76
CA TYR A 60 -3.32 13.84 -5.68
C TYR A 60 -2.38 14.01 -4.47
N ILE A 61 -1.76 15.19 -4.32
CA ILE A 61 -0.84 15.46 -3.20
C ILE A 61 -1.56 15.33 -1.86
N PHE A 62 -2.80 15.81 -1.79
CA PHE A 62 -3.62 15.70 -0.58
C PHE A 62 -3.90 14.23 -0.22
N PHE A 63 -4.29 13.42 -1.22
CA PHE A 63 -4.56 11.99 -1.06
C PHE A 63 -3.31 11.21 -0.59
N VAL A 64 -2.18 11.40 -1.26
CA VAL A 64 -0.89 10.76 -0.89
C VAL A 64 -0.47 11.16 0.52
N THR A 65 -0.73 12.40 0.92
CA THR A 65 -0.41 12.89 2.27
C THR A 65 -1.17 12.11 3.35
N LEU A 66 -2.45 11.82 3.15
CA LEU A 66 -3.21 11.00 4.08
C LEU A 66 -2.77 9.53 4.06
N LEU A 67 -2.56 8.95 2.86
CA LEU A 67 -2.04 7.59 2.73
C LEU A 67 -0.65 7.38 3.34
N SER A 68 0.14 8.43 3.54
CA SER A 68 1.47 8.30 4.17
C SER A 68 1.40 8.03 5.68
N ILE A 69 0.24 8.22 6.33
CA ILE A 69 0.06 7.94 7.76
C ILE A 69 -0.17 6.44 7.93
N PRO A 70 0.70 5.68 8.63
CA PRO A 70 0.48 4.25 8.83
C PRO A 70 -0.67 4.00 9.82
N GLU A 71 -1.39 2.89 9.67
CA GLU A 71 -2.55 2.56 10.53
C GLU A 71 -2.21 2.54 12.03
N SER A 72 -1.04 2.02 12.39
CA SER A 72 -0.56 2.01 13.78
C SER A 72 -0.43 3.41 14.38
N SER A 73 -0.37 4.44 13.55
CA SER A 73 -0.27 5.84 13.94
C SER A 73 -1.55 6.65 13.73
N PHE A 74 -2.68 6.08 13.29
CA PHE A 74 -3.91 6.86 13.10
C PHE A 74 -4.36 7.58 14.37
N SER A 75 -4.38 6.89 15.51
CA SER A 75 -4.75 7.50 16.79
C SER A 75 -3.77 8.56 17.25
N VAL A 76 -2.48 8.40 16.94
CA VAL A 76 -1.44 9.39 17.27
C VAL A 76 -1.57 10.60 16.35
N ALA A 77 -1.81 10.37 15.05
CA ALA A 77 -2.06 11.42 14.08
C ALA A 77 -3.28 12.26 14.48
N PHE A 78 -4.38 11.63 14.90
CA PHE A 78 -5.55 12.37 15.39
C PHE A 78 -5.18 13.34 16.52
N LYS A 79 -4.43 12.88 17.53
CA LYS A 79 -3.96 13.73 18.63
C LYS A 79 -3.00 14.84 18.19
N MET A 80 -2.32 14.68 17.06
CA MET A 80 -1.47 15.72 16.47
C MET A 80 -2.29 16.72 15.65
N PHE A 81 -3.46 16.32 15.16
CA PHE A 81 -4.39 17.18 14.44
C PHE A 81 -5.25 18.01 15.40
N ASP A 82 -5.63 17.45 16.56
CA ASP A 82 -6.29 18.16 17.65
C ASP A 82 -5.29 19.06 18.41
N ILE A 83 -5.18 20.32 18.00
CA ILE A 83 -4.14 21.25 18.48
C ILE A 83 -4.51 21.79 19.86
N ASP A 84 -5.79 22.06 20.08
CA ASP A 84 -6.29 22.59 21.34
C ASP A 84 -6.58 21.49 22.39
N ASN A 85 -6.45 20.21 22.03
CA ASN A 85 -6.67 19.03 22.86
C ASN A 85 -8.11 18.94 23.40
N ASN A 86 -9.09 19.41 22.65
CA ASN A 86 -10.50 19.35 23.03
C ASN A 86 -11.15 17.98 22.76
N GLY A 87 -10.44 17.06 22.08
CA GLY A 87 -10.91 15.72 21.73
C GLY A 87 -11.55 15.61 20.34
N GLU A 88 -11.69 16.71 19.60
CA GLU A 88 -12.33 16.80 18.30
C GLU A 88 -11.54 17.71 17.35
N ILE A 89 -11.42 17.32 16.08
CA ILE A 89 -10.70 18.14 15.11
C ILE A 89 -11.66 19.16 14.48
N SER A 90 -11.30 20.44 14.49
CA SER A 90 -11.97 21.50 13.72
C SER A 90 -11.55 21.50 12.25
N LYS A 91 -12.36 22.16 11.42
CA LYS A 91 -12.02 22.41 10.00
C LYS A 91 -10.70 23.16 9.86
N GLU A 92 -10.45 24.13 10.73
CA GLU A 92 -9.25 24.97 10.74
C GLU A 92 -8.00 24.15 11.13
N GLU A 93 -8.10 23.34 12.18
CA GLU A 93 -7.01 22.45 12.61
C GLU A 93 -6.67 21.41 11.56
N PHE A 94 -7.67 20.78 10.97
CA PHE A 94 -7.47 19.83 9.86
C PHE A 94 -6.74 20.50 8.70
N LYS A 95 -7.16 21.70 8.30
CA LYS A 95 -6.49 22.46 7.22
C LYS A 95 -5.06 22.81 7.59
N GLN A 96 -4.81 23.23 8.82
CA GLN A 96 -3.48 23.59 9.30
C GLN A 96 -2.53 22.40 9.25
N VAL A 97 -2.93 21.24 9.77
CA VAL A 97 -2.07 20.06 9.75
C VAL A 97 -1.90 19.52 8.33
N MET A 98 -2.94 19.53 7.50
CA MET A 98 -2.79 19.16 6.09
C MET A 98 -1.86 20.11 5.32
N ALA A 99 -1.86 21.42 5.61
CA ALA A 99 -0.89 22.36 5.06
C ALA A 99 0.54 22.07 5.53
N LEU A 100 0.72 21.72 6.82
CA LEU A 100 2.01 21.34 7.38
C LEU A 100 2.52 20.05 6.75
N MET A 101 1.73 18.99 6.70
CA MET A 101 2.12 17.72 6.07
C MET A 101 2.45 17.90 4.58
N ARG A 102 1.69 18.73 3.84
CA ARG A 102 2.01 19.08 2.44
C ARG A 102 3.34 19.80 2.27
N SER A 103 3.70 20.68 3.21
CA SER A 103 4.99 21.39 3.16
C SER A 103 6.19 20.49 3.50
N HIS A 104 5.93 19.35 4.15
CA HIS A 104 6.92 18.37 4.54
C HIS A 104 7.02 17.18 3.56
N ASN A 105 5.97 16.90 2.79
CA ASN A 105 6.01 15.97 1.67
C ASN A 105 6.76 16.61 0.48
N ARG A 106 7.88 16.01 0.00
CA ARG A 106 8.65 16.54 -1.15
C ARG A 106 7.78 16.82 -2.37
N GLN A 107 6.77 16.00 -2.65
CA GLN A 107 5.87 16.21 -3.78
C GLN A 107 5.06 17.52 -3.65
N GLY A 108 4.86 18.07 -2.44
CA GLY A 108 4.32 19.42 -2.20
C GLY A 108 5.40 20.50 -2.00
N ALA A 109 6.52 20.17 -1.34
CA ALA A 109 7.62 21.09 -1.04
C ALA A 109 8.41 21.55 -2.29
N PHE A 110 8.62 20.66 -3.27
CA PHE A 110 9.31 20.97 -4.52
C PHE A 110 8.48 21.83 -5.49
N HIS A 111 7.19 22.01 -5.20
CA HIS A 111 6.30 22.91 -5.93
C HIS A 111 6.03 24.23 -5.21
N ARG A 112 6.68 24.50 -4.06
CA ARG A 112 6.57 25.78 -3.36
C ARG A 112 7.15 26.93 -4.19
N ASP A 113 8.18 26.65 -5.01
CA ASP A 113 8.95 27.65 -5.76
C ASP A 113 8.66 27.68 -7.27
N GLY A 114 7.68 26.92 -7.76
CA GLY A 114 7.20 27.04 -9.15
C GLY A 114 8.20 26.70 -10.26
N LEU A 115 9.35 26.10 -9.94
CA LEU A 115 10.51 26.06 -10.85
C LEU A 115 10.60 24.86 -11.80
N ARG A 116 9.55 24.02 -11.96
CA ARG A 116 9.59 23.00 -13.03
C ARG A 116 8.29 22.62 -13.73
N THR A 117 7.13 23.05 -13.28
CA THR A 117 5.88 23.01 -14.07
C THR A 117 5.00 24.19 -13.67
N GLY A 118 4.37 24.84 -14.65
CA GLY A 118 3.46 25.98 -14.45
C GLY A 118 2.14 25.65 -13.72
N LEU A 119 2.14 24.64 -12.84
CA LEU A 119 0.99 24.25 -12.02
C LEU A 119 1.12 24.91 -10.64
N ASN A 120 0.54 26.09 -10.49
CA ASN A 120 0.49 26.82 -9.22
C ASN A 120 -0.30 26.02 -8.17
N VAL A 121 0.38 25.46 -7.16
CA VAL A 121 -0.25 24.80 -5.99
C VAL A 121 -0.85 25.83 -5.00
N LYS A 122 -0.57 27.13 -5.16
CA LYS A 122 -1.22 28.20 -4.40
C LYS A 122 -2.69 28.34 -4.82
N GLY A 123 -3.60 27.95 -3.94
CA GLY A 123 -5.06 28.10 -4.06
C GLY A 123 -5.76 27.18 -3.05
N PRO A 124 -6.93 27.56 -2.51
CA PRO A 124 -7.61 26.77 -1.48
C PRO A 124 -8.14 25.47 -2.10
N VAL A 125 -7.41 24.37 -1.89
CA VAL A 125 -7.82 22.98 -2.17
C VAL A 125 -8.69 22.49 -1.00
N GLU A 126 -9.48 23.36 -0.40
CA GLU A 126 -9.90 23.21 1.01
C GLU A 126 -11.40 23.42 1.23
N ASN A 127 -12.16 23.55 0.14
CA ASN A 127 -13.61 23.66 0.13
C ASN A 127 -14.20 22.68 -0.90
N GLY A 128 -13.98 21.38 -0.70
CA GLY A 128 -14.49 20.34 -1.59
C GLY A 128 -14.98 19.11 -0.82
N GLY A 129 -15.34 18.05 -1.55
CA GLY A 129 -16.11 16.90 -1.05
C GLY A 129 -15.64 16.32 0.28
N LEU A 130 -14.34 16.14 0.50
CA LEU A 130 -13.85 15.57 1.76
C LEU A 130 -14.02 16.50 2.97
N VAL A 131 -13.80 17.80 2.79
CA VAL A 131 -13.95 18.78 3.88
C VAL A 131 -15.42 18.86 4.28
N GLU A 132 -16.32 18.83 3.30
CA GLU A 132 -17.76 18.75 3.52
C GLU A 132 -18.16 17.42 4.20
N TYR A 133 -17.60 16.29 3.77
CA TYR A 133 -17.84 14.98 4.39
C TYR A 133 -17.46 14.97 5.89
N PHE A 134 -16.37 15.64 6.28
CA PHE A 134 -15.97 15.72 7.67
C PHE A 134 -16.73 16.75 8.48
N PHE A 135 -16.91 17.96 7.94
CA PHE A 135 -17.31 19.15 8.70
C PHE A 135 -18.70 19.69 8.33
N GLY A 136 -19.41 19.05 7.40
CA GLY A 136 -20.70 19.49 6.87
C GLY A 136 -20.58 20.65 5.86
N GLU A 137 -21.68 20.95 5.17
CA GLU A 137 -21.77 22.07 4.21
C GLU A 137 -21.46 23.43 4.87
N ASP A 138 -21.88 23.61 6.12
CA ASP A 138 -21.62 24.83 6.90
C ASP A 138 -20.21 24.88 7.50
N GLY A 139 -19.47 23.76 7.47
CA GLY A 139 -18.12 23.61 7.99
C GLY A 139 -18.01 23.71 9.51
N ARG A 140 -19.13 23.59 10.25
CA ARG A 140 -19.16 23.78 11.71
C ARG A 140 -19.07 22.49 12.50
N ALA A 141 -19.36 21.35 11.86
CA ALA A 141 -19.24 20.06 12.53
C ALA A 141 -17.78 19.80 12.94
N ARG A 142 -17.59 18.89 13.89
CA ARG A 142 -16.28 18.53 14.43
C ARG A 142 -15.98 17.07 14.13
N LEU A 143 -14.74 16.79 13.75
CA LEU A 143 -14.32 15.47 13.33
C LEU A 143 -13.86 14.66 14.56
N GLN A 144 -14.65 13.63 14.88
CA GLN A 144 -14.40 12.71 15.98
C GLN A 144 -13.30 11.69 15.66
N HIS A 145 -12.64 11.18 16.69
CA HIS A 145 -11.56 10.18 16.59
C HIS A 145 -12.00 8.95 15.80
N GLU A 146 -13.13 8.34 16.16
CA GLU A 146 -13.62 7.13 15.52
C GLU A 146 -13.93 7.35 14.04
N LYS A 147 -14.52 8.50 13.69
CA LYS A 147 -14.83 8.86 12.31
C LYS A 147 -13.55 9.06 11.49
N PHE A 148 -12.54 9.69 12.06
CA PHE A 148 -11.23 9.86 11.41
C PHE A 148 -10.54 8.50 11.19
N VAL A 149 -10.42 7.66 12.22
CA VAL A 149 -9.78 6.34 12.12
C VAL A 149 -10.51 5.46 11.11
N GLN A 150 -11.85 5.44 11.13
CA GLN A 150 -12.62 4.65 10.17
C GLN A 150 -12.45 5.16 8.75
N PHE A 151 -12.43 6.48 8.54
CA PHE A 151 -12.15 7.06 7.23
C PHE A 151 -10.78 6.62 6.70
N MET A 152 -9.74 6.71 7.53
CA MET A 152 -8.39 6.31 7.13
C MET A 152 -8.35 4.81 6.79
N ARG A 153 -9.01 3.94 7.54
CA ARG A 153 -9.14 2.51 7.20
C ARG A 153 -9.84 2.29 5.86
N ASN A 154 -10.95 2.99 5.61
CA ASN A 154 -11.67 2.90 4.34
C ASN A 154 -10.81 3.35 3.16
N LEU A 155 -9.99 4.38 3.36
CA LEU A 155 -9.04 4.88 2.36
C LEU A 155 -8.01 3.82 1.96
N TYR A 156 -7.42 3.13 2.94
CA TYR A 156 -6.50 2.02 2.67
C TYR A 156 -7.19 0.82 2.01
N GLU A 157 -8.39 0.46 2.45
CA GLU A 157 -9.16 -0.63 1.84
C GLU A 157 -9.52 -0.33 0.39
N GLU A 158 -9.83 0.93 0.08
CA GLU A 158 -10.17 1.31 -1.30
C GLU A 158 -8.95 1.26 -2.22
N MET A 159 -7.77 1.69 -1.76
CA MET A 159 -6.51 1.49 -2.49
C MET A 159 -6.25 0.01 -2.77
N LEU A 160 -6.52 -0.85 -1.79
CA LEU A 160 -6.37 -2.29 -1.93
C LEU A 160 -7.36 -2.90 -2.92
N ARG A 161 -8.61 -2.41 -2.95
CA ARG A 161 -9.61 -2.79 -3.96
C ARG A 161 -9.20 -2.38 -5.36
N LEU A 162 -8.70 -1.16 -5.54
CA LEU A 162 -8.21 -0.70 -6.83
C LEU A 162 -7.02 -1.53 -7.32
N GLU A 163 -6.11 -1.92 -6.41
CA GLU A 163 -5.01 -2.82 -6.74
C GLU A 163 -5.53 -4.20 -7.20
N PHE A 164 -6.47 -4.79 -6.44
CA PHE A 164 -7.07 -6.06 -6.84
C PHE A 164 -7.78 -5.96 -8.19
N ALA A 165 -8.55 -4.89 -8.40
CA ALA A 165 -9.29 -4.66 -9.64
C ALA A 165 -8.38 -4.38 -10.85
N HIS A 166 -7.15 -3.88 -10.62
CA HIS A 166 -6.13 -3.82 -11.66
C HIS A 166 -5.76 -5.22 -12.16
N TYR A 167 -5.57 -6.17 -11.25
CA TYR A 167 -5.27 -7.57 -11.59
C TYR A 167 -6.51 -8.37 -12.03
N ASP A 168 -7.72 -8.05 -11.56
CA ASP A 168 -8.98 -8.61 -12.03
C ASP A 168 -9.41 -7.97 -13.36
N TYR A 169 -8.52 -8.04 -14.33
CA TYR A 169 -8.65 -7.40 -15.64
C TYR A 169 -9.95 -7.80 -16.37
N LYS A 170 -10.39 -9.05 -16.18
CA LYS A 170 -11.61 -9.60 -16.79
C LYS A 170 -12.87 -9.41 -15.94
N GLN A 171 -12.80 -8.74 -14.78
CA GLN A 171 -13.92 -8.47 -13.87
C GLN A 171 -14.68 -9.73 -13.46
N ARG A 172 -13.94 -10.77 -13.05
CA ARG A 172 -14.50 -12.04 -12.61
C ARG A 172 -14.78 -12.07 -11.11
N GLY A 173 -14.32 -11.07 -10.36
CA GLY A 173 -14.29 -11.07 -8.90
C GLY A 173 -13.12 -11.90 -8.33
N THR A 174 -12.23 -12.40 -9.18
CA THR A 174 -11.11 -13.26 -8.81
C THR A 174 -9.91 -13.04 -9.75
N ILE A 175 -8.70 -13.08 -9.21
CA ILE A 175 -7.45 -12.95 -9.98
C ILE A 175 -6.76 -14.29 -10.15
N SER A 176 -5.86 -14.41 -11.13
CA SER A 176 -5.07 -15.63 -11.32
C SER A 176 -3.99 -15.79 -10.22
N ALA A 177 -3.48 -17.01 -10.03
CA ALA A 177 -2.33 -17.25 -9.16
C ALA A 177 -1.10 -16.44 -9.58
N GLU A 178 -0.90 -16.26 -10.88
CA GLU A 178 0.16 -15.45 -11.45
C GLU A 178 0.00 -13.97 -11.11
N ASP A 179 -1.19 -13.40 -11.32
CA ASP A 179 -1.49 -12.01 -10.97
C ASP A 179 -1.33 -11.75 -9.47
N PHE A 180 -1.78 -12.69 -8.63
CA PHE A 180 -1.53 -12.64 -7.20
C PHE A 180 -0.04 -12.63 -6.89
N ALA A 181 0.75 -13.51 -7.50
CA ALA A 181 2.18 -13.56 -7.31
C ALA A 181 2.91 -12.31 -7.80
N LEU A 182 2.53 -11.76 -8.96
CA LEU A 182 3.00 -10.47 -9.48
C LEU A 182 2.74 -9.36 -8.47
N SER A 183 1.55 -9.33 -7.86
CA SER A 183 1.24 -8.38 -6.80
C SER A 183 2.21 -8.52 -5.63
N MET A 184 2.63 -9.72 -5.23
CA MET A 184 3.52 -9.91 -4.09
C MET A 184 4.94 -9.39 -4.35
N VAL A 185 5.43 -9.55 -5.58
CA VAL A 185 6.83 -9.26 -5.95
C VAL A 185 7.05 -7.87 -6.55
N ALA A 186 5.98 -7.09 -6.73
CA ALA A 186 6.04 -5.75 -7.35
C ALA A 186 6.97 -4.73 -6.67
N SER A 187 7.20 -4.89 -5.36
CA SER A 187 8.14 -4.06 -4.58
C SER A 187 9.44 -4.79 -4.22
N ALA A 188 9.72 -5.95 -4.82
CA ALA A 188 10.93 -6.69 -4.54
C ALA A 188 12.19 -5.89 -4.93
N ASP A 189 13.28 -6.10 -4.19
CA ASP A 189 14.59 -5.54 -4.55
C ASP A 189 15.02 -5.96 -5.97
N MET A 190 15.55 -5.00 -6.73
CA MET A 190 15.93 -5.19 -8.14
C MET A 190 16.97 -6.31 -8.33
N GLY A 191 17.82 -6.58 -7.34
CA GLY A 191 18.82 -7.64 -7.40
C GLY A 191 18.22 -9.05 -7.46
N HIS A 192 16.98 -9.22 -7.01
CA HIS A 192 16.30 -10.52 -6.95
C HIS A 192 15.04 -10.60 -7.81
N LEU A 193 14.54 -9.45 -8.29
CA LEU A 193 13.29 -9.35 -9.03
C LEU A 193 13.23 -10.29 -10.24
N ASN A 194 14.29 -10.36 -11.06
CA ASN A 194 14.31 -11.26 -12.22
C ASN A 194 14.15 -12.74 -11.84
N LYS A 195 14.72 -13.17 -10.71
CA LYS A 195 14.58 -14.55 -10.23
C LYS A 195 13.15 -14.82 -9.75
N LEU A 196 12.54 -13.85 -9.08
CA LEU A 196 11.16 -13.93 -8.63
C LEU A 196 10.19 -13.97 -9.81
N LEU A 197 10.34 -13.09 -10.80
CA LEU A 197 9.52 -13.08 -12.01
C LEU A 197 9.63 -14.40 -12.78
N ASN A 198 10.82 -14.98 -12.91
CA ASN A 198 10.98 -16.31 -13.51
C ASN A 198 10.22 -17.40 -12.77
N ARG A 199 10.01 -17.29 -11.45
CA ARG A 199 9.20 -18.23 -10.66
C ARG A 199 7.71 -17.96 -10.80
N VAL A 200 7.32 -16.70 -10.88
CA VAL A 200 5.94 -16.31 -11.20
C VAL A 200 5.54 -16.92 -12.55
N ASP A 201 6.39 -16.84 -13.57
CA ASP A 201 6.15 -17.47 -14.87
C ASP A 201 6.02 -19.00 -14.80
N GLN A 202 6.71 -19.64 -13.86
CA GLN A 202 6.63 -21.09 -13.67
C GLN A 202 5.29 -21.55 -13.09
N LEU A 203 4.50 -20.66 -12.46
CA LEU A 203 3.17 -21.00 -11.95
C LEU A 203 2.24 -21.52 -13.05
N LYS A 204 2.40 -21.06 -14.29
CA LYS A 204 1.63 -21.53 -15.46
C LYS A 204 1.86 -23.02 -15.76
N ASN A 205 3.03 -23.55 -15.39
CA ASN A 205 3.41 -24.92 -15.67
C ASN A 205 2.90 -25.90 -14.59
N GLU A 206 2.50 -25.38 -13.43
CA GLU A 206 2.00 -26.16 -12.31
C GLU A 206 0.50 -26.44 -12.49
N ARG A 207 0.15 -27.69 -12.80
CA ARG A 207 -1.25 -28.10 -13.11
C ARG A 207 -2.26 -27.75 -12.01
N HIS A 208 -1.82 -27.68 -10.75
CA HIS A 208 -2.68 -27.38 -9.62
C HIS A 208 -2.82 -25.87 -9.34
N LEU A 209 -1.94 -25.03 -9.93
CA LEU A 209 -1.93 -23.57 -9.74
C LEU A 209 -2.36 -22.80 -10.99
N CYS A 210 -2.27 -23.40 -12.18
CA CYS A 210 -2.54 -22.69 -13.44
C CYS A 210 -3.99 -22.18 -13.57
N ASP A 211 -4.95 -22.93 -13.03
CA ASP A 211 -6.37 -22.57 -13.03
C ASP A 211 -6.84 -22.00 -11.68
N LEU A 212 -5.93 -21.88 -10.71
CA LEU A 212 -6.24 -21.41 -9.36
C LEU A 212 -6.60 -19.92 -9.40
N ARG A 213 -7.66 -19.58 -8.67
CA ARG A 213 -8.23 -18.23 -8.59
C ARG A 213 -8.20 -17.74 -7.15
N ILE A 214 -7.76 -16.51 -6.97
CA ILE A 214 -7.67 -15.82 -5.68
C ILE A 214 -8.78 -14.79 -5.59
N THR A 215 -9.55 -14.86 -4.50
CA THR A 215 -10.63 -13.90 -4.20
C THR A 215 -10.08 -12.61 -3.61
N PHE A 216 -10.89 -11.54 -3.60
CA PHE A 216 -10.52 -10.29 -2.94
C PHE A 216 -10.25 -10.48 -1.44
N GLU A 217 -10.98 -11.36 -0.77
CA GLU A 217 -10.80 -11.63 0.66
C GLU A 217 -9.45 -12.30 0.94
N GLU A 218 -9.04 -13.28 0.13
CA GLU A 218 -7.72 -13.90 0.22
C GLU A 218 -6.60 -12.89 -0.05
N PHE A 219 -6.78 -12.05 -1.07
CA PHE A 219 -5.86 -10.96 -1.39
C PHE A 219 -5.72 -9.98 -0.21
N LYS A 220 -6.84 -9.60 0.40
CA LYS A 220 -6.91 -8.70 1.55
C LYS A 220 -6.25 -9.29 2.78
N ASN A 221 -6.50 -10.56 3.08
CA ASN A 221 -5.87 -11.25 4.19
C ASN A 221 -4.33 -11.29 4.04
N PHE A 222 -3.82 -11.53 2.84
CA PHE A 222 -2.38 -11.43 2.60
C PHE A 222 -1.85 -9.99 2.74
N ALA A 223 -2.59 -8.98 2.28
CA ALA A 223 -2.21 -7.58 2.46
C ALA A 223 -2.14 -7.17 3.95
N GLU A 224 -3.09 -7.63 4.77
CA GLU A 224 -3.07 -7.43 6.22
C GLU A 224 -1.90 -8.16 6.89
N LEU A 225 -1.51 -9.33 6.37
CA LEU A 225 -0.33 -10.05 6.87
C LEU A 225 0.94 -9.24 6.64
N ARG A 226 1.10 -8.67 5.44
CA ARG A 226 2.22 -7.77 5.12
C ARG A 226 2.28 -6.59 6.08
N ARG A 227 1.13 -6.03 6.45
CA ARG A 227 1.04 -4.91 7.40
C ARG A 227 1.42 -5.29 8.84
N LYS A 228 1.33 -6.58 9.16
CA LYS A 228 1.70 -7.18 10.45
C LYS A 228 2.99 -7.99 10.34
N LEU A 229 3.86 -7.66 9.37
CA LEU A 229 5.08 -8.43 9.12
C LEU A 229 6.03 -8.44 10.33
N GLN A 230 6.17 -7.33 11.05
CA GLN A 230 7.04 -7.30 12.24
C GLN A 230 6.62 -8.30 13.34
N PRO A 231 5.37 -8.28 13.87
CA PRO A 231 4.95 -9.28 14.85
C PRO A 231 4.91 -10.70 14.27
N PHE A 232 4.59 -10.85 12.97
CA PHE A 232 4.68 -12.14 12.28
C PHE A 232 6.11 -12.70 12.32
N CYS A 233 7.11 -11.92 11.92
CA CYS A 233 8.53 -12.29 11.96
C CYS A 233 8.98 -12.66 13.37
N LEU A 234 8.58 -11.89 14.39
CA LEU A 234 8.93 -12.20 15.79
C LEU A 234 8.39 -13.57 16.23
N ALA A 235 7.17 -13.91 15.81
CA ALA A 235 6.59 -15.23 16.06
C ALA A 235 7.42 -16.33 15.38
N LEU A 236 7.81 -16.11 14.13
CA LEU A 236 8.62 -17.05 13.37
C LEU A 236 10.00 -17.25 14.01
N PHE A 237 10.65 -16.21 14.52
CA PHE A 237 11.90 -16.32 15.29
C PHE A 237 11.74 -17.09 16.60
N SER A 238 10.59 -16.93 17.27
CA SER A 238 10.35 -17.56 18.57
C SER A 238 9.97 -19.04 18.46
N TYR A 239 9.34 -19.44 17.35
CA TYR A 239 8.79 -20.79 17.14
C TYR A 239 9.49 -21.60 16.05
N GLY A 240 10.26 -20.97 15.17
CA GLY A 240 11.02 -21.67 14.13
C GLY A 240 11.98 -22.69 14.76
N LYS A 241 12.09 -23.87 14.16
CA LYS A 241 13.15 -24.82 14.53
C LYS A 241 14.49 -24.10 14.50
N VAL A 242 15.45 -24.60 15.29
CA VAL A 242 16.83 -24.09 15.52
C VAL A 242 17.58 -23.58 14.27
N ASN A 243 17.10 -23.85 13.06
CA ASN A 243 17.68 -23.48 11.78
C ASN A 243 16.99 -22.29 11.04
N GLY A 244 15.90 -21.71 11.57
CA GLY A 244 15.24 -20.54 10.95
C GLY A 244 14.45 -20.83 9.66
N LEU A 245 14.10 -22.10 9.41
CA LEU A 245 13.28 -22.56 8.28
C LEU A 245 11.82 -22.71 8.70
N LEU A 246 10.90 -22.27 7.83
CA LEU A 246 9.46 -22.23 8.10
C LEU A 246 8.73 -23.23 7.24
N THR A 247 8.08 -24.20 7.86
CA THR A 247 7.15 -25.08 7.16
C THR A 247 5.85 -24.35 6.83
N ARG A 248 5.06 -24.90 5.92
CA ARG A 248 3.72 -24.40 5.59
C ARG A 248 2.82 -24.28 6.81
N ASP A 249 2.83 -25.31 7.67
CA ASP A 249 2.04 -25.35 8.90
C ASP A 249 2.50 -24.27 9.90
N ASP A 250 3.80 -24.02 10.00
CA ASP A 250 4.35 -22.97 10.87
C ASP A 250 3.92 -21.59 10.39
N PHE A 251 3.98 -21.37 9.07
CA PHE A 251 3.57 -20.12 8.43
C PHE A 251 2.07 -19.84 8.68
N GLN A 252 1.20 -20.82 8.43
CA GLN A 252 -0.24 -20.70 8.65
C GLN A 252 -0.56 -20.49 10.13
N ARG A 253 0.09 -21.24 11.01
CA ARG A 253 -0.08 -21.11 12.46
C ARG A 253 0.33 -19.73 12.95
N ALA A 254 1.47 -19.20 12.51
CA ALA A 254 1.93 -17.86 12.90
C ALA A 254 0.96 -16.78 12.40
N ALA A 255 0.50 -16.86 11.15
CA ALA A 255 -0.46 -15.93 10.57
C ALA A 255 -1.76 -15.90 11.37
N TYR A 256 -2.29 -17.06 11.73
CA TYR A 256 -3.52 -17.15 12.50
C TYR A 256 -3.35 -16.74 13.97
N ARG A 257 -2.37 -17.32 14.66
CA ARG A 257 -2.22 -17.14 16.12
C ARG A 257 -1.69 -15.77 16.51
N VAL A 258 -0.87 -15.13 15.67
CA VAL A 258 -0.24 -13.84 16.01
C VAL A 258 -0.89 -12.69 15.27
N CYS A 259 -1.20 -12.86 13.99
CA CYS A 259 -1.78 -11.78 13.20
C CYS A 259 -3.31 -11.80 13.19
N GLY A 260 -3.95 -12.91 13.59
CA GLY A 260 -5.39 -13.11 13.52
C GLY A 260 -5.89 -13.30 12.09
N ILE A 261 -5.02 -13.77 11.19
CA ILE A 261 -5.27 -13.83 9.75
C ILE A 261 -5.36 -15.28 9.31
N LEU A 262 -6.46 -15.61 8.62
CA LEU A 262 -6.65 -16.92 8.01
C LEU A 262 -6.12 -16.88 6.57
N LEU A 263 -5.11 -17.70 6.29
CA LEU A 263 -4.62 -17.92 4.94
C LEU A 263 -5.07 -19.29 4.46
N THR A 264 -5.58 -19.34 3.24
CA THR A 264 -5.99 -20.57 2.57
C THR A 264 -4.77 -21.33 2.06
N ASP A 265 -4.90 -22.64 1.90
CA ASP A 265 -3.83 -23.50 1.37
C ASP A 265 -3.40 -23.03 -0.03
N ASN A 266 -4.35 -22.56 -0.85
CA ASN A 266 -4.11 -21.93 -2.14
C ASN A 266 -3.13 -20.74 -2.06
N VAL A 267 -3.34 -19.83 -1.11
CA VAL A 267 -2.46 -18.67 -0.90
C VAL A 267 -1.09 -19.11 -0.42
N ILE A 268 -1.03 -20.07 0.50
CA ILE A 268 0.23 -20.61 1.04
C ILE A 268 1.03 -21.31 -0.06
N ASP A 269 0.38 -22.09 -0.91
CA ASP A 269 1.02 -22.79 -2.04
C ASP A 269 1.72 -21.81 -2.97
N ILE A 270 1.04 -20.72 -3.35
CA ILE A 270 1.63 -19.69 -4.23
C ILE A 270 2.78 -18.98 -3.52
N ILE A 271 2.64 -18.62 -2.24
CA ILE A 271 3.71 -18.00 -1.45
C ILE A 271 4.96 -18.87 -1.46
N PHE A 272 4.83 -20.16 -1.12
CA PHE A 272 5.97 -21.07 -1.08
C PHE A 272 6.58 -21.26 -2.47
N GLN A 273 5.77 -21.41 -3.52
CA GLN A 273 6.27 -21.58 -4.88
C GLN A 273 7.05 -20.36 -5.39
N VAL A 274 6.68 -19.15 -4.96
CA VAL A 274 7.35 -17.91 -5.36
C VAL A 274 8.61 -17.66 -4.53
N PHE A 275 8.54 -17.83 -3.21
CA PHE A 275 9.60 -17.38 -2.30
C PHE A 275 10.64 -18.47 -1.97
N ASP A 276 10.27 -19.76 -1.96
CA ASP A 276 11.19 -20.87 -1.68
C ASP A 276 12.23 -20.96 -2.79
N SER A 277 13.46 -20.51 -2.48
CA SER A 277 14.48 -20.29 -3.49
C SER A 277 15.35 -21.49 -3.76
N ASN A 278 15.58 -22.29 -2.73
CA ASN A 278 16.36 -23.50 -2.79
C ASN A 278 15.49 -24.75 -3.04
N ARG A 279 14.16 -24.60 -3.06
CA ARG A 279 13.16 -25.67 -3.24
C ARG A 279 13.28 -26.75 -2.18
N ASP A 280 13.60 -26.35 -0.95
CA ASP A 280 13.70 -27.28 0.18
C ASP A 280 12.35 -27.56 0.86
N GLY A 281 11.27 -26.92 0.39
CA GLY A 281 9.92 -27.05 0.92
C GLY A 281 9.64 -26.15 2.13
N ASN A 282 10.61 -25.33 2.54
CA ASN A 282 10.52 -24.40 3.65
C ASN A 282 10.82 -22.97 3.15
N LEU A 283 10.37 -22.00 3.92
CA LEU A 283 10.73 -20.60 3.71
C LEU A 283 11.70 -20.15 4.79
N SER A 284 12.85 -19.62 4.38
CA SER A 284 13.69 -18.84 5.26
C SER A 284 13.17 -17.40 5.38
N LEU A 285 13.55 -16.72 6.46
CA LEU A 285 13.25 -15.31 6.64
C LEU A 285 13.82 -14.45 5.50
N GLU A 286 15.03 -14.76 5.03
CA GLU A 286 15.69 -14.00 3.96
C GLU A 286 14.97 -14.11 2.62
N GLU A 287 14.33 -15.25 2.35
CA GLU A 287 13.54 -15.50 1.15
C GLU A 287 12.22 -14.73 1.15
N PHE A 288 11.51 -14.74 2.28
CA PHE A 288 10.16 -14.19 2.38
C PHE A 288 10.13 -12.72 2.80
N VAL A 289 10.83 -12.36 3.87
CA VAL A 289 10.69 -11.06 4.56
C VAL A 289 11.40 -9.94 3.83
N ARG A 290 12.55 -10.24 3.22
CA ARG A 290 13.32 -9.26 2.44
C ARG A 290 12.53 -8.70 1.26
N VAL A 291 11.67 -9.50 0.65
CA VAL A 291 10.85 -9.07 -0.49
C VAL A 291 9.68 -8.19 -0.03
N LEU A 292 9.08 -8.49 1.12
CA LEU A 292 7.87 -7.82 1.59
C LEU A 292 8.14 -6.50 2.33
N HIS A 293 9.30 -6.33 2.97
CA HIS A 293 9.64 -5.09 3.70
C HIS A 293 9.73 -3.84 2.81
N ASN A 294 10.09 -3.99 1.54
CA ASN A 294 10.25 -2.84 0.65
C ASN A 294 8.93 -2.16 0.31
N ARG A 295 7.83 -2.92 0.23
CA ARG A 295 6.51 -2.40 -0.17
C ARG A 295 5.94 -1.37 0.79
N GLU A 296 6.02 -1.62 2.09
CA GLU A 296 5.54 -0.67 3.10
C GLU A 296 6.33 0.63 3.05
N ARG A 297 7.65 0.54 2.78
CA ARG A 297 8.51 1.71 2.58
C ARG A 297 8.12 2.46 1.32
N ASP A 298 7.80 1.79 0.22
CA ASP A 298 7.43 2.44 -1.04
C ASP A 298 6.11 3.23 -0.92
N ILE A 299 5.13 2.68 -0.20
CA ILE A 299 3.83 3.34 0.06
C ILE A 299 4.01 4.50 1.07
N ALA A 300 4.81 4.31 2.11
CA ALA A 300 5.05 5.33 3.15
C ALA A 300 6.07 6.41 2.74
N GLN A 301 6.97 6.12 1.80
CA GLN A 301 8.03 7.01 1.33
C GLN A 301 8.14 6.98 -0.20
N PRO A 302 7.18 7.56 -0.94
CA PRO A 302 7.22 7.53 -2.39
C PRO A 302 8.42 8.29 -3.00
N VAL A 303 9.19 9.09 -2.24
CA VAL A 303 10.49 9.65 -2.67
C VAL A 303 11.39 9.93 -1.46
N GLU A 304 12.62 9.41 -1.50
CA GLU A 304 13.62 9.55 -0.44
C GLU A 304 13.96 11.00 -0.02
N THR A 305 14.24 11.09 1.29
CA THR A 305 14.95 12.13 2.06
C THR A 305 14.30 13.50 2.17
N GLY A 306 13.88 13.84 3.39
CA GLY A 306 13.47 15.20 3.74
C GLY A 306 13.26 15.41 5.23
N ILE A 307 12.28 14.73 5.84
CA ILE A 307 11.94 14.98 7.25
C ILE A 307 11.90 13.72 8.11
N LEU A 308 11.61 12.55 7.55
CA LEU A 308 11.81 11.31 8.29
C LEU A 308 13.29 10.98 8.53
N GLY A 309 14.26 11.77 8.05
CA GLY A 309 15.67 11.64 8.45
C GLY A 309 15.88 11.71 9.96
N PHE A 310 15.00 12.41 10.70
CA PHE A 310 15.07 12.47 12.16
C PHE A 310 14.52 11.22 12.85
N LEU A 311 13.47 10.58 12.31
CA LEU A 311 12.96 9.29 12.80
C LEU A 311 13.79 8.10 12.27
N ASN A 312 14.46 8.28 11.13
CA ASN A 312 15.41 7.32 10.55
C ASN A 312 16.71 7.27 11.37
N CYS A 313 17.08 8.31 12.12
CA CYS A 313 18.15 8.20 13.12
C CYS A 313 17.77 7.26 14.27
N CYS A 314 16.50 7.18 14.67
CA CYS A 314 16.06 6.25 15.71
C CYS A 314 15.89 4.82 15.17
N TRP A 315 15.50 4.67 13.90
CA TRP A 315 15.27 3.35 13.27
C TRP A 315 16.54 2.73 12.64
N ASN A 316 17.51 3.53 12.20
CA ASN A 316 18.81 3.02 11.76
C ASN A 316 19.76 2.69 12.93
N PHE A 317 19.50 3.22 14.13
CA PHE A 317 20.25 2.83 15.33
C PHE A 317 19.95 1.40 15.79
N THR A 318 18.76 0.86 15.48
CA THR A 318 18.43 -0.54 15.76
C THR A 318 18.93 -1.50 14.66
N ASN A 319 19.13 -1.02 13.43
CA ASN A 319 19.63 -1.85 12.33
C ASN A 319 21.16 -1.84 12.16
N ASN A 320 21.89 -0.91 12.80
CA ASN A 320 23.35 -0.83 12.65
C ASN A 320 24.13 -1.00 13.96
N SER A 321 23.50 -1.48 15.03
CA SER A 321 24.18 -1.85 16.26
C SER A 321 23.51 -3.06 16.91
N SER A 322 24.18 -4.21 16.79
CA SER A 322 24.05 -5.38 17.68
C SER A 322 22.83 -6.30 17.51
N ILE A 323 22.70 -6.97 16.36
CA ILE A 323 21.96 -8.26 16.26
C ILE A 323 22.94 -9.45 16.04
N GLY A 324 24.24 -9.21 16.19
CA GLY A 324 25.30 -10.23 16.13
C GLY A 324 26.13 -10.40 17.41
N LYS A 325 25.73 -9.80 18.54
CA LYS A 325 26.50 -9.85 19.79
C LYS A 325 25.63 -9.92 21.05
N PHE A 326 24.75 -10.91 21.14
CA PHE A 326 24.23 -11.46 22.40
C PHE A 326 23.64 -12.83 22.00
N LEU A 327 24.10 -14.02 22.38
CA LEU A 327 25.07 -14.47 23.39
C LEU A 327 25.53 -15.90 23.03
N CYS A 328 26.82 -16.18 23.21
CA CYS A 328 27.27 -17.40 23.89
C CYS A 328 26.92 -17.33 25.38
#